data_AF-C6HGL8-F1
#
_entry.id   AF-C6HGL8-F1
#
_cell.length_a   1.000
_cell.length_b   1.000
_cell.length_c   1.000
_cell.angle_alpha   90.00
_cell.angle_beta   90.00
_cell.angle_gamma   90.00
#
_symmetry.space_group_name_H-M   'P 1'
#
loop_
_entity.id
_entity.type
_entity.pdbx_description
1 polymer ?
#
loop_
_entity_poly.entity_id
_entity_poly.type
_entity_poly.pdbx_seq_one_letter_code
_entity_poly.pdbx_strand_id
1 'polypeptide(L)'
;MLLPPESDMDVNRSPASVSILGTWHVLGPFKTGTREATWGADPLEVLGGFRNISYDSDPAARFSSALGTNGTVGWSVLGLIEPEQGNHASAKAKVDLDIGFPDVDWEFLRSVYGWAGMQYQAWARGCLTVASGAGADDRSGGNTATVSMFTDGLLEVWVGGQPYFGGDFYTYRRAPVLLKLVPGPHVVDLRLVRDVRALGGVGEPRIRAVVEVQLMQPSLSSDSTDAGEVVPGLDVDEDSVLVAEVVEGKLASSLASVIVRNVRDEWADITDIDSVSDTQSARPILSLVYSPITLAPRQSRPVAFKIDFHGQIPSNFSFQLTYKVQSADQPWKTNPVTASVTTRRMTDAQKYTFLHPGGIVSYAILRPPLNASCNSTAGGDGDHTLPILVDLHGAGLEAASEQWG
;
A
#
# COMPACT_ATOMS: atom_id res chain seq x y z
N MET A 1 -54.34 -10.80 19.25
CA MET A 1 -53.63 -10.04 18.20
C MET A 1 -52.84 -8.97 18.92
N LEU A 2 -51.61 -9.29 19.28
CA LEU A 2 -50.69 -8.40 20.00
C LEU A 2 -49.63 -7.97 18.99
N LEU A 3 -49.52 -6.66 18.76
CA LEU A 3 -48.48 -6.06 17.93
C LEU A 3 -47.12 -6.19 18.65
N PRO A 4 -46.02 -6.45 17.93
CA PRO A 4 -44.69 -6.46 18.52
C PRO A 4 -44.23 -5.04 18.86
N PRO A 5 -43.34 -4.86 19.85
CA PRO A 5 -42.85 -3.56 20.26
C PRO A 5 -41.94 -2.97 19.18
N GLU A 6 -42.12 -1.68 18.91
CA GLU A 6 -41.26 -0.86 18.05
C GLU A 6 -39.82 -0.88 18.59
N SER A 7 -38.88 -1.27 17.74
CA SER A 7 -37.46 -1.09 17.99
C SER A 7 -37.13 0.40 17.99
N ASP A 8 -36.66 0.92 19.11
CA ASP A 8 -36.03 2.23 19.21
C ASP A 8 -34.87 2.29 18.19
N MET A 9 -35.11 2.89 17.02
CA MET A 9 -34.04 3.36 16.16
C MET A 9 -33.51 4.64 16.79
N ASP A 10 -32.33 4.54 17.40
CA ASP A 10 -31.63 5.66 18.01
C ASP A 10 -31.19 6.65 16.91
N VAL A 11 -32.02 7.65 16.61
CA VAL A 11 -31.89 8.59 15.48
C VAL A 11 -30.71 9.58 15.65
N ASN A 12 -29.85 9.41 16.66
CA ASN A 12 -28.80 10.37 17.01
C ASN A 12 -27.36 9.84 16.97
N ARG A 13 -27.09 8.69 16.34
CA ARG A 13 -25.70 8.22 16.16
C ARG A 13 -25.00 9.16 15.15
N SER A 14 -24.10 10.01 15.66
CA SER A 14 -23.22 10.82 14.82
C SER A 14 -22.50 9.90 13.83
N PRO A 15 -22.40 10.24 12.53
CA PRO A 15 -21.82 9.33 11.57
C PRO A 15 -20.34 9.11 11.87
N ALA A 16 -19.88 7.87 11.69
CA ALA A 16 -18.47 7.52 11.76
C ALA A 16 -17.62 8.46 10.89
N SER A 17 -16.66 9.15 11.48
CA SER A 17 -15.75 10.02 10.72
C SER A 17 -14.32 9.97 11.22
N VAL A 18 -13.41 10.32 10.32
CA VAL A 18 -11.98 10.46 10.57
C VAL A 18 -11.48 11.78 10.00
N SER A 19 -10.57 12.46 10.70
CA SER A 19 -9.96 13.71 10.25
C SER A 19 -8.47 13.78 10.58
N ILE A 20 -7.72 14.53 9.78
CA ILE A 20 -6.31 14.83 10.02
C ILE A 20 -6.22 16.35 10.19
N LEU A 21 -5.59 16.83 11.26
CA LEU A 21 -5.41 18.27 11.46
C LEU A 21 -4.55 18.87 10.35
N GLY A 22 -4.96 20.04 9.85
CA GLY A 22 -4.20 20.79 8.84
C GLY A 22 -2.88 21.38 9.34
N THR A 23 -2.64 21.41 10.66
CA THR A 23 -1.40 21.96 11.24
C THR A 23 -0.42 20.85 11.61
N TRP A 24 0.82 20.99 11.14
CA TRP A 24 1.91 20.05 11.38
C TRP A 24 3.13 20.78 11.94
N HIS A 25 3.75 20.21 12.96
CA HIS A 25 5.02 20.69 13.53
C HIS A 25 6.17 19.93 12.90
N VAL A 26 7.05 20.65 12.20
CA VAL A 26 8.16 20.06 11.44
C VAL A 26 9.48 20.39 12.13
N LEU A 27 10.37 19.41 12.24
CA LEU A 27 11.68 19.56 12.84
C LEU A 27 12.77 19.09 11.87
N GLY A 28 13.69 19.99 11.52
CA GLY A 28 14.77 19.70 10.60
C GLY A 28 15.33 20.95 9.90
N PRO A 29 16.15 20.78 8.85
CA PRO A 29 16.56 19.50 8.27
C PRO A 29 17.78 18.93 8.98
N PHE A 30 17.86 17.62 9.09
CA PHE A 30 19.03 16.89 9.59
C PHE A 30 19.74 16.18 8.45
N LYS A 31 21.04 15.96 8.62
CA LYS A 31 21.80 15.13 7.68
C LYS A 31 21.18 13.75 7.60
N THR A 32 21.09 13.23 6.38
CA THR A 32 20.81 11.82 6.12
C THR A 32 22.09 11.15 5.62
N GLY A 33 22.25 9.86 5.91
CA GLY A 33 23.36 9.06 5.38
C GLY A 33 23.23 8.83 3.87
N THR A 34 24.21 8.15 3.27
CA THR A 34 24.16 7.84 1.83
C THR A 34 23.07 6.80 1.53
N ARG A 35 22.18 7.13 0.56
CA ARG A 35 21.34 6.25 -0.27
C ARG A 35 20.29 5.32 0.38
N GLU A 36 20.31 5.10 1.69
CA GLU A 36 19.41 4.15 2.37
C GLU A 36 18.58 4.86 3.46
N ALA A 37 17.59 5.64 3.00
CA ALA A 37 16.67 6.44 3.80
C ALA A 37 16.05 5.70 5.02
N THR A 38 15.81 4.39 4.89
CA THR A 38 15.17 3.53 5.89
C THR A 38 16.08 3.07 7.02
N TRP A 39 17.40 3.17 6.85
CA TRP A 39 18.38 2.60 7.77
C TRP A 39 19.21 3.69 8.48
N GLY A 40 18.93 4.96 8.20
CA GLY A 40 19.54 6.07 8.92
C GLY A 40 19.14 6.06 10.40
N ALA A 41 20.04 6.49 11.28
CA ALA A 41 19.69 6.74 12.68
C ALA A 41 18.78 7.97 12.81
N ASP A 42 17.86 7.96 13.78
CA ASP A 42 17.16 9.19 14.19
C ASP A 42 18.21 10.15 14.78
N PRO A 43 18.42 11.34 14.20
CA PRO A 43 19.42 12.30 14.67
C PRO A 43 19.16 12.77 16.11
N LEU A 44 17.97 12.48 16.65
CA LEU A 44 17.54 12.86 17.98
C LEU A 44 17.59 11.68 18.98
N GLU A 45 18.09 10.50 18.60
CA GLU A 45 18.18 9.33 19.50
C GLU A 45 18.95 9.64 20.80
N VAL A 46 20.00 10.46 20.73
CA VAL A 46 20.78 10.87 21.91
C VAL A 46 19.95 11.65 22.94
N LEU A 47 18.81 12.21 22.52
CA LEU A 47 17.84 12.92 23.35
C LEU A 47 16.63 12.04 23.73
N GLY A 48 16.68 10.74 23.45
CA GLY A 48 15.55 9.81 23.59
C GLY A 48 14.66 9.73 22.36
N GLY A 49 15.09 10.28 21.22
CA GLY A 49 14.39 10.28 19.94
C GLY A 49 13.38 11.42 19.79
N PHE A 50 12.88 11.62 18.57
CA PHE A 50 11.88 12.66 18.23
C PHE A 50 10.64 12.65 19.14
N ARG A 51 10.24 11.46 19.60
CA ARG A 51 9.05 11.25 20.44
C ARG A 51 9.18 11.83 21.84
N ASN A 52 10.40 12.06 22.32
CA ASN A 52 10.65 12.67 23.63
C ASN A 52 10.71 14.20 23.57
N ILE A 53 10.58 14.78 22.37
CA ILE A 53 10.67 16.21 22.13
C ILE A 53 9.28 16.70 21.71
N SER A 54 8.85 17.85 22.23
CA SER A 54 7.55 18.44 21.87
C SER A 54 7.71 19.90 21.48
N TYR A 55 7.04 20.28 20.39
CA TYR A 55 6.90 21.68 20.00
C TYR A 55 6.22 22.49 21.10
N ASP A 56 5.12 21.98 21.68
CA ASP A 56 4.32 22.71 22.67
C ASP A 56 5.09 23.01 23.96
N SER A 57 6.07 22.16 24.31
CA SER A 57 6.91 22.39 25.50
C SER A 57 8.01 23.41 25.27
N ASP A 58 8.61 23.42 24.07
CA ASP A 58 9.69 24.34 23.72
C ASP A 58 9.72 24.62 22.20
N PRO A 59 8.90 25.59 21.72
CA PRO A 59 8.87 25.97 20.30
C PRO A 59 10.19 26.55 19.81
N ALA A 60 11.02 27.07 20.73
CA ALA A 60 12.30 27.72 20.42
C ALA A 60 13.49 26.75 20.48
N ALA A 61 13.25 25.47 20.79
CA ALA A 61 14.28 24.45 20.89
C ALA A 61 15.15 24.39 19.63
N ARG A 62 16.47 24.27 19.84
CA ARG A 62 17.47 24.17 18.77
C ARG A 62 18.26 22.87 18.89
N PHE A 63 18.52 22.26 17.74
CA PHE A 63 19.18 20.96 17.64
C PHE A 63 20.35 21.06 16.67
N SER A 64 21.42 20.32 16.95
CA SER A 64 22.60 20.27 16.09
C SER A 64 22.24 19.73 14.70
N SER A 65 22.60 20.47 13.66
CA SER A 65 22.53 20.01 12.27
C SER A 65 23.47 20.86 11.43
N ALA A 66 24.41 20.22 10.73
CA ALA A 66 25.32 20.97 9.84
C ALA A 66 24.68 21.40 8.51
N LEU A 67 23.37 21.20 8.34
CA LEU A 67 22.61 21.78 7.23
C LEU A 67 22.05 23.15 7.59
N GLY A 68 21.79 23.41 8.87
CA GLY A 68 21.25 24.68 9.33
C GLY A 68 22.32 25.76 9.49
N THR A 69 21.90 27.02 9.38
CA THR A 69 22.74 28.18 9.67
C THR A 69 23.27 28.09 11.11
N ASN A 70 24.57 28.39 11.30
CA ASN A 70 25.29 28.22 12.57
C ASN A 70 25.29 26.78 13.12
N GLY A 71 25.05 25.77 12.28
CA GLY A 71 25.08 24.38 12.69
C GLY A 71 23.89 23.94 13.55
N THR A 72 22.77 24.68 13.48
CA THR A 72 21.56 24.36 14.26
C THR A 72 20.29 24.48 13.44
N VAL A 73 19.27 23.71 13.82
CA VAL A 73 17.91 23.74 13.27
C VAL A 73 16.89 23.75 14.38
N GLY A 74 15.64 24.07 14.08
CA GLY A 74 14.56 24.14 15.06
C GLY A 74 13.22 23.76 14.44
N TRP A 75 12.16 24.03 15.19
CA TRP A 75 10.80 23.77 14.75
C TRP A 75 10.34 24.78 13.70
N SER A 76 9.48 24.32 12.80
CA SER A 76 8.64 25.15 11.93
C SER A 76 7.20 24.62 11.95
N VAL A 77 6.25 25.48 11.57
CA VAL A 77 4.83 25.14 11.50
C VAL A 77 4.42 25.12 10.04
N LEU A 78 3.88 23.98 9.60
CA LEU A 78 3.26 23.82 8.29
C LEU A 78 1.74 23.87 8.48
N GLY A 79 1.13 24.96 8.04
CA GLY A 79 -0.33 25.09 7.94
C GLY A 79 -0.81 24.68 6.56
N LEU A 80 -1.75 23.74 6.51
CA LEU A 80 -2.34 23.25 5.28
C LEU A 80 -3.75 23.80 5.15
N ILE A 81 -4.09 24.24 3.94
CA ILE A 81 -5.45 24.68 3.64
C ILE A 81 -6.31 23.42 3.63
N GLU A 82 -7.16 23.28 4.65
CA GLU A 82 -8.17 22.23 4.63
C GLU A 82 -9.04 22.44 3.39
N PRO A 83 -9.20 21.43 2.51
CA PRO A 83 -10.22 21.52 1.49
C PRO A 83 -11.55 21.75 2.22
N GLU A 84 -12.35 22.73 1.77
CA GLU A 84 -13.64 23.06 2.39
C GLU A 84 -14.41 21.76 2.66
N GLN A 85 -14.38 21.30 3.93
CA GLN A 85 -15.20 20.21 4.36
C GLN A 85 -16.63 20.76 4.32
N GLY A 86 -17.36 20.44 3.26
CA GLY A 86 -18.82 20.44 3.36
C GLY A 86 -19.18 19.66 4.63
N ASN A 87 -20.12 20.16 5.43
CA ASN A 87 -20.52 19.73 6.78
C ASN A 87 -20.94 18.23 6.92
N HIS A 88 -20.18 17.30 6.37
CA HIS A 88 -20.47 15.89 6.30
C HIS A 88 -19.30 15.13 6.93
N ALA A 89 -19.63 14.36 7.96
CA ALA A 89 -18.78 13.32 8.52
C ALA A 89 -18.13 12.50 7.39
N SER A 90 -16.80 12.64 7.23
CA SER A 90 -16.07 11.95 6.16
C SER A 90 -15.48 10.65 6.68
N ALA A 91 -15.72 9.55 5.95
CA ALA A 91 -15.06 8.27 6.19
C ALA A 91 -13.58 8.28 5.78
N LYS A 92 -13.09 9.39 5.21
CA LYS A 92 -11.76 9.53 4.63
C LYS A 92 -11.16 10.89 4.94
N ALA A 93 -9.87 10.91 5.26
CA ALA A 93 -9.08 12.12 5.43
C ALA A 93 -7.77 12.00 4.65
N LYS A 94 -7.33 13.08 4.02
CA LYS A 94 -6.08 13.12 3.25
C LYS A 94 -5.34 14.42 3.55
N VAL A 95 -4.03 14.32 3.65
CA VAL A 95 -3.14 15.46 3.80
C VAL A 95 -1.95 15.32 2.85
N ASP A 96 -1.66 16.39 2.12
CA ASP A 96 -0.51 16.50 1.22
C ASP A 96 0.50 17.44 1.88
N LEU A 97 1.68 16.91 2.24
CA LEU A 97 2.76 17.62 2.91
C LEU A 97 3.80 18.05 1.88
N ASP A 98 4.04 19.35 1.75
CA ASP A 98 5.13 19.91 0.95
C ASP A 98 6.08 20.71 1.84
N ILE A 99 7.14 20.05 2.29
CA ILE A 99 8.03 20.54 3.33
C ILE A 99 9.33 21.05 2.71
N GLY A 100 9.65 22.31 2.99
CA GLY A 100 10.92 22.92 2.64
C GLY A 100 11.51 23.67 3.83
N PHE A 101 12.82 23.89 3.79
CA PHE A 101 13.54 24.66 4.80
C PHE A 101 14.18 25.88 4.13
N PRO A 102 13.45 27.00 4.02
CA PRO A 102 13.90 28.17 3.27
C PRO A 102 15.09 28.89 3.91
N ASP A 103 15.29 28.73 5.22
CA ASP A 103 16.40 29.35 5.97
C ASP A 103 17.75 28.64 5.76
N VAL A 104 17.76 27.54 5.01
CA VAL A 104 18.98 26.80 4.65
C VAL A 104 19.50 27.31 3.32
N ASP A 105 20.80 27.63 3.28
CA ASP A 105 21.50 28.00 2.05
C ASP A 105 21.82 26.75 1.20
N TRP A 106 20.78 26.25 0.52
CA TRP A 106 20.88 25.08 -0.35
C TRP A 106 21.80 25.29 -1.54
N GLU A 107 21.91 26.54 -2.03
CA GLU A 107 22.80 26.87 -3.13
C GLU A 107 24.26 26.75 -2.71
N PHE A 108 24.62 27.29 -1.56
CA PHE A 108 25.95 27.14 -0.97
C PHE A 108 26.25 25.66 -0.69
N LEU A 109 25.35 24.93 -0.03
CA LEU A 109 25.55 23.50 0.26
C LEU A 109 25.77 22.69 -1.03
N ARG A 110 25.00 22.96 -2.09
CA ARG A 110 25.19 22.32 -3.40
C ARG A 110 26.50 22.73 -4.06
N SER A 111 26.94 23.97 -3.90
CA SER A 111 28.21 24.45 -4.49
C SER A 111 29.43 23.72 -3.91
N VAL A 112 29.37 23.32 -2.64
CA VAL A 112 30.47 22.63 -1.93
C VAL A 112 30.36 21.11 -2.04
N TYR A 113 29.16 20.57 -1.81
CA TYR A 113 28.94 19.12 -1.66
C TYR A 113 28.18 18.47 -2.84
N GLY A 114 27.89 19.25 -3.88
CA GLY A 114 27.09 18.80 -5.02
C GLY A 114 25.69 18.34 -4.60
N TRP A 115 25.15 17.36 -5.33
CA TRP A 115 23.81 16.82 -5.09
C TRP A 115 23.64 16.14 -3.72
N ALA A 116 24.72 15.61 -3.15
CA ALA A 116 24.70 14.99 -1.83
C ALA A 116 24.37 15.99 -0.72
N GLY A 117 24.79 17.25 -0.86
CA GLY A 117 24.50 18.33 0.09
C GLY A 117 23.02 18.70 0.20
N MET A 118 22.18 18.17 -0.69
CA MET A 118 20.75 18.42 -0.66
C MET A 118 19.95 17.21 -0.14
N GLN A 119 20.59 16.08 0.19
CA GLN A 119 19.92 14.97 0.84
C GLN A 119 19.77 15.28 2.33
N TYR A 120 18.56 15.10 2.86
CA TYR A 120 18.28 15.35 4.27
C TYR A 120 17.11 14.52 4.77
N GLN A 121 16.99 14.45 6.08
CA GLN A 121 15.82 13.91 6.75
C GLN A 121 15.21 14.97 7.67
N ALA A 122 13.93 14.80 7.98
CA ALA A 122 13.19 15.65 8.90
C ALA A 122 12.14 14.80 9.62
N TRP A 123 11.57 15.38 10.66
CA TRP A 123 10.40 14.84 11.33
C TRP A 123 9.22 15.77 11.16
N ALA A 124 8.01 15.22 11.07
CA ALA A 124 6.78 15.98 11.14
C ALA A 124 5.82 15.32 12.13
N ARG A 125 5.21 16.12 13.02
CA ARG A 125 4.19 15.69 13.98
C ARG A 125 2.86 16.34 13.64
N GLY A 126 1.83 15.51 13.51
CA GLY A 126 0.45 15.91 13.30
C GLY A 126 -0.50 15.15 14.23
N CYS A 127 -1.79 15.26 13.95
CA CYS A 127 -2.84 14.58 14.72
C CYS A 127 -3.92 14.01 13.80
N LEU A 128 -4.27 12.77 14.06
CA LEU A 128 -5.40 12.05 13.49
C LEU A 128 -6.51 11.98 14.54
N THR A 129 -7.74 12.33 14.18
CA THR A 129 -8.89 12.21 15.11
C THR A 129 -9.90 11.21 14.57
N VAL A 130 -10.32 10.29 15.43
CA VAL A 130 -11.40 9.32 15.16
C VAL A 130 -12.63 9.76 15.94
N ALA A 131 -13.75 9.96 15.26
CA ALA A 131 -14.98 10.41 15.93
C ALA A 131 -15.62 9.32 16.81
N SER A 132 -16.31 9.78 17.85
CA SER A 132 -17.16 8.92 18.68
C SER A 132 -18.25 8.27 17.81
N GLY A 133 -18.31 6.94 17.79
CA GLY A 133 -19.22 6.18 16.93
C GLY A 133 -18.61 5.65 15.63
N ALA A 134 -17.32 5.89 15.38
CA ALA A 134 -16.61 5.31 14.24
C ALA A 134 -16.28 3.81 14.37
N GLY A 135 -16.42 3.24 15.56
CA GLY A 135 -16.35 1.80 15.78
C GLY A 135 -17.70 1.14 15.49
N ALA A 136 -17.69 0.06 14.70
CA ALA A 136 -18.79 -0.89 14.71
C ALA A 136 -18.87 -1.53 16.10
N ASP A 137 -20.09 -1.82 16.57
CA ASP A 137 -20.36 -2.48 17.85
C ASP A 137 -19.70 -3.87 17.91
N ASP A 138 -18.39 -3.91 18.16
CA ASP A 138 -17.71 -5.13 18.54
C ASP A 138 -18.25 -5.48 19.93
N ARG A 139 -18.98 -6.60 20.01
CA ARG A 139 -19.50 -7.16 21.27
C ARG A 139 -18.39 -7.51 22.27
N SER A 140 -17.11 -7.28 21.93
CA SER A 140 -15.98 -7.18 22.86
C SER A 140 -16.02 -5.95 23.79
N GLY A 141 -16.94 -5.01 23.60
CA GLY A 141 -17.06 -3.79 24.42
C GLY A 141 -15.99 -2.74 24.11
N GLY A 142 -15.23 -2.92 23.02
CA GLY A 142 -14.24 -1.96 22.55
C GLY A 142 -14.86 -0.95 21.57
N ASN A 143 -14.98 0.32 21.99
CA ASN A 143 -15.16 1.44 21.07
C ASN A 143 -13.86 1.64 20.27
N THR A 144 -13.62 0.84 19.24
CA THR A 144 -12.45 1.00 18.35
C THR A 144 -12.86 0.95 16.89
N ALA A 145 -12.25 1.79 16.08
CA ALA A 145 -12.39 1.80 14.63
C ALA A 145 -11.15 1.20 13.97
N THR A 146 -11.35 0.37 12.94
CA THR A 146 -10.27 -0.07 12.06
C THR A 146 -10.11 0.93 10.93
N VAL A 147 -8.90 1.43 10.73
CA VAL A 147 -8.58 2.37 9.65
C VAL A 147 -7.42 1.85 8.81
N SER A 148 -7.51 2.09 7.50
CA SER A 148 -6.41 1.91 6.55
C SER A 148 -5.67 3.23 6.41
N MET A 149 -4.38 3.25 6.73
CA MET A 149 -3.49 4.39 6.51
C MET A 149 -2.60 4.13 5.29
N PHE A 150 -2.81 4.91 4.24
CA PHE A 150 -1.96 4.98 3.07
C PHE A 150 -0.96 6.12 3.24
N THR A 151 0.27 5.88 2.80
CA THR A 151 1.37 6.82 2.98
C THR A 151 2.16 6.90 1.69
N ASP A 152 2.30 8.06 1.08
CA ASP A 152 3.08 8.21 -0.16
C ASP A 152 4.38 8.96 0.13
N GLY A 153 5.51 8.47 -0.40
CA GLY A 153 6.82 9.12 -0.28
C GLY A 153 7.44 9.05 1.12
N LEU A 154 6.97 8.15 1.98
CA LEU A 154 7.48 7.95 3.34
C LEU A 154 7.52 6.46 3.70
N LEU A 155 8.41 6.08 4.64
CA LEU A 155 8.66 4.68 5.00
C LEU A 155 8.40 4.36 6.47
N GLU A 156 8.51 5.37 7.34
CA GLU A 156 8.39 5.21 8.78
C GLU A 156 7.34 6.19 9.31
N VAL A 157 6.33 5.63 9.96
CA VAL A 157 5.22 6.35 10.59
C VAL A 157 4.99 5.78 11.98
N TRP A 158 4.71 6.67 12.93
CA TRP A 158 4.31 6.31 14.27
C TRP A 158 2.90 6.83 14.52
N VAL A 159 2.04 6.00 15.09
CA VAL A 159 0.68 6.40 15.48
C VAL A 159 0.46 6.02 16.93
N GLY A 160 0.06 7.00 17.76
CA GLY A 160 -0.14 6.77 19.20
C GLY A 160 1.10 6.23 19.91
N GLY A 161 2.29 6.59 19.42
CA GLY A 161 3.57 6.11 19.95
C GLY A 161 3.96 4.69 19.56
N GLN A 162 3.21 4.01 18.68
CA GLN A 162 3.58 2.70 18.13
C GLN A 162 4.27 2.83 16.76
N PRO A 163 5.35 2.09 16.49
CA PRO A 163 6.06 2.16 15.21
C PRO A 163 5.36 1.35 14.14
N TYR A 164 5.35 1.88 12.93
CA TYR A 164 5.01 1.15 11.73
C TYR A 164 6.10 1.40 10.69
N PHE A 165 6.78 0.32 10.33
CA PHE A 165 7.78 0.30 9.27
C PHE A 165 7.16 -0.31 8.01
N GLY A 166 7.52 0.25 6.85
CA GLY A 166 7.01 -0.23 5.56
C GLY A 166 5.90 0.63 4.97
N GLY A 167 5.98 1.95 5.14
CA GLY A 167 5.21 2.90 4.32
C GLY A 167 5.53 2.78 2.83
N ASP A 168 4.83 3.55 1.99
CA ASP A 168 4.97 3.46 0.54
C ASP A 168 5.79 4.60 -0.06
N PHE A 169 7.10 4.39 -0.10
CA PHE A 169 8.03 5.35 -0.69
C PHE A 169 7.82 5.56 -2.19
N TYR A 170 7.30 4.56 -2.90
CA TYR A 170 7.13 4.57 -4.35
C TYR A 170 5.69 4.82 -4.78
N THR A 171 4.81 5.08 -3.82
CA THR A 171 3.42 5.51 -4.02
C THR A 171 2.58 4.49 -4.82
N TYR A 172 2.86 3.20 -4.66
CA TYR A 172 2.12 2.10 -5.31
C TYR A 172 0.72 1.87 -4.69
N ARG A 173 0.54 2.27 -3.43
CA ARG A 173 -0.64 2.17 -2.58
C ARG A 173 -1.21 0.75 -2.42
N ARG A 174 -0.33 -0.26 -2.39
CA ARG A 174 -0.74 -1.68 -2.37
C ARG A 174 -0.99 -2.27 -0.97
N ALA A 175 -0.24 -1.82 0.03
CA ALA A 175 -0.29 -2.36 1.39
C ALA A 175 -0.42 -1.23 2.42
N PRO A 176 -1.63 -0.71 2.68
CA PRO A 176 -1.82 0.28 3.72
C PRO A 176 -1.50 -0.30 5.11
N VAL A 177 -1.11 0.57 6.03
CA VAL A 177 -0.97 0.22 7.44
C VAL A 177 -2.37 0.11 8.05
N LEU A 178 -2.71 -1.07 8.59
CA LEU A 178 -4.00 -1.28 9.27
C LEU A 178 -3.87 -0.94 10.76
N LEU A 179 -4.68 0.01 11.22
CA LEU A 179 -4.64 0.54 12.57
C LEU A 179 -5.99 0.31 13.26
N LYS A 180 -5.96 -0.14 14.52
CA LYS A 180 -7.14 -0.22 15.39
C LYS A 180 -7.05 0.91 16.40
N LEU A 181 -7.91 1.90 16.28
CA LEU A 181 -7.84 3.16 17.01
C LEU A 181 -9.10 3.38 17.86
N VAL A 182 -8.92 3.80 19.11
CA VAL A 182 -10.03 4.29 19.93
C VAL A 182 -10.51 5.67 19.44
N PRO A 183 -11.76 6.08 19.69
CA PRO A 183 -12.20 7.46 19.48
C PRO A 183 -11.31 8.46 20.21
N GLY A 184 -11.10 9.61 19.58
CA GLY A 184 -10.28 10.70 20.09
C GLY A 184 -9.04 10.98 19.22
N PRO A 185 -8.16 11.86 19.72
CA PRO A 185 -6.95 12.28 19.02
C PRO A 185 -5.81 11.26 19.16
N HIS A 186 -5.08 11.07 18.07
CA HIS A 186 -3.90 10.21 17.95
C HIS A 186 -2.76 11.02 17.37
N VAL A 187 -1.63 11.06 18.07
CA VAL A 187 -0.41 11.68 17.55
C VAL A 187 0.12 10.85 16.38
N VAL A 188 0.47 11.54 15.29
CA VAL A 188 1.08 10.94 14.10
C VAL A 188 2.46 11.57 13.91
N ASP A 189 3.51 10.78 14.06
CA ASP A 189 4.89 11.20 13.76
C ASP A 189 5.36 10.57 12.46
N LEU A 190 5.86 11.38 11.54
CA LEU A 190 6.36 10.97 10.24
C LEU A 190 7.85 11.23 10.18
N ARG A 191 8.60 10.18 9.81
CA ARG A 191 9.99 10.36 9.45
C ARG A 191 10.09 10.57 7.94
N LEU A 192 10.60 11.73 7.58
CA LEU A 192 10.61 12.23 6.24
C LEU A 192 12.03 12.20 5.70
N VAL A 193 12.20 11.72 4.46
CA VAL A 193 13.52 11.68 3.83
C VAL A 193 13.44 12.28 2.44
N ARG A 194 14.30 13.27 2.18
CA ARG A 194 14.61 13.73 0.85
C ARG A 194 15.78 12.95 0.31
N ASP A 195 15.49 12.02 -0.60
CA ASP A 195 16.52 11.33 -1.37
C ASP A 195 16.65 11.96 -2.77
N VAL A 196 17.87 12.04 -3.28
CA VAL A 196 18.15 12.53 -4.62
C VAL A 196 18.25 11.32 -5.56
N ARG A 197 17.15 11.01 -6.26
CA ARG A 197 17.04 9.87 -7.18
C ARG A 197 17.27 10.26 -8.66
N ALA A 198 17.19 9.26 -9.55
CA ALA A 198 17.72 9.24 -10.93
C ALA A 198 17.64 10.57 -11.70
N LEU A 199 18.70 10.88 -12.46
CA LEU A 199 19.01 12.18 -13.10
C LEU A 199 19.54 13.28 -12.16
N GLY A 200 19.89 12.95 -10.91
CA GLY A 200 20.65 13.85 -10.06
C GLY A 200 19.85 15.04 -9.56
N GLY A 201 18.69 14.79 -8.94
CA GLY A 201 18.10 15.78 -8.02
C GLY A 201 17.59 17.04 -8.69
N VAL A 202 17.10 16.94 -9.93
CA VAL A 202 16.41 18.04 -10.60
C VAL A 202 15.18 18.42 -9.76
N GLY A 203 15.23 19.58 -9.09
CA GLY A 203 14.10 20.11 -8.34
C GLY A 203 14.49 20.85 -7.06
N GLU A 204 13.51 21.51 -6.47
CA GLU A 204 13.68 22.23 -5.21
C GLU A 204 14.04 21.28 -4.05
N PRO A 205 14.75 21.76 -3.02
CA PRO A 205 15.13 20.99 -1.85
C PRO A 205 13.95 20.76 -0.90
N ARG A 206 12.89 20.14 -1.40
CA ARG A 206 11.62 19.91 -0.68
C ARG A 206 11.28 18.43 -0.59
N ILE A 207 10.58 18.03 0.48
CA ILE A 207 10.00 16.71 0.66
C ILE A 207 8.51 16.80 0.36
N ARG A 208 8.02 15.88 -0.48
CA ARG A 208 6.60 15.68 -0.70
C ARG A 208 6.19 14.34 -0.11
N ALA A 209 5.21 14.37 0.77
CA ALA A 209 4.66 13.17 1.39
C ALA A 209 3.14 13.29 1.47
N VAL A 210 2.44 12.16 1.40
CA VAL A 210 0.97 12.12 1.56
C VAL A 210 0.62 11.17 2.67
N VAL A 211 -0.32 11.56 3.51
CA VAL A 211 -0.97 10.62 4.45
C VAL A 211 -2.46 10.64 4.18
N GLU A 212 -3.03 9.47 3.99
CA GLU A 212 -4.44 9.29 3.75
C GLU A 212 -4.98 8.20 4.67
N VAL A 213 -6.06 8.49 5.39
CA VAL A 213 -6.70 7.55 6.30
C VAL A 213 -8.11 7.30 5.84
N GLN A 214 -8.51 6.04 5.79
CA GLN A 214 -9.85 5.61 5.42
C GLN A 214 -10.41 4.72 6.53
N LEU A 215 -11.62 5.00 6.99
CA LEU A 215 -12.38 4.10 7.86
C LEU A 215 -12.73 2.83 7.08
N MET A 216 -12.33 1.68 7.62
CA MET A 216 -12.78 0.41 7.07
C MET A 216 -14.22 0.21 7.51
N GLN A 217 -15.16 0.31 6.58
CA GLN A 217 -16.52 -0.10 6.85
C GLN A 217 -16.54 -1.62 7.00
N PRO A 218 -17.28 -2.18 7.97
CA PRO A 218 -17.60 -3.59 7.95
C PRO A 218 -18.25 -3.85 6.59
N SER A 219 -17.61 -4.68 5.78
CA SER A 219 -18.15 -5.05 4.48
C SER A 219 -19.53 -5.63 4.70
N LEU A 220 -20.58 -4.95 4.22
CA LEU A 220 -21.99 -5.40 4.27
C LEU A 220 -22.24 -6.72 3.50
N SER A 221 -21.21 -7.25 2.84
CA SER A 221 -21.20 -8.54 2.21
C SER A 221 -21.01 -9.63 3.26
N SER A 222 -22.04 -10.44 3.39
CA SER A 222 -22.12 -11.58 4.29
C SER A 222 -20.90 -12.51 4.17
N ASP A 223 -20.07 -12.56 5.20
CA ASP A 223 -19.42 -13.80 5.59
C ASP A 223 -20.56 -14.75 6.02
N SER A 224 -21.21 -15.41 5.05
CA SER A 224 -22.39 -16.22 5.32
C SER A 224 -21.97 -17.48 6.09
N THR A 225 -22.01 -17.41 7.41
CA THR A 225 -22.48 -18.56 8.18
C THR A 225 -23.97 -18.73 7.85
N ASP A 226 -24.51 -19.96 7.90
CA ASP A 226 -25.96 -20.21 7.84
C ASP A 226 -26.76 -19.47 8.95
N ALA A 227 -26.07 -18.65 9.77
CA ALA A 227 -26.56 -17.84 10.86
C ALA A 227 -26.27 -16.32 10.68
N GLY A 228 -26.31 -15.77 9.46
CA GLY A 228 -26.59 -14.34 9.23
C GLY A 228 -25.68 -13.29 9.90
N GLU A 229 -24.47 -13.64 10.34
CA GLU A 229 -23.55 -12.72 11.02
C GLU A 229 -22.48 -12.22 10.04
N VAL A 230 -22.52 -10.92 9.73
CA VAL A 230 -21.54 -10.26 8.85
C VAL A 230 -20.34 -9.83 9.69
N VAL A 231 -19.32 -10.68 9.77
CA VAL A 231 -18.05 -10.35 10.46
C VAL A 231 -17.01 -9.95 9.41
N PRO A 232 -16.25 -8.85 9.57
CA PRO A 232 -15.14 -8.54 8.68
C PRO A 232 -14.09 -9.67 8.70
N GLY A 233 -13.88 -10.29 7.54
CA GLY A 233 -13.03 -11.46 7.37
C GLY A 233 -11.61 -11.16 6.88
N LEU A 234 -11.22 -11.81 5.79
CA LEU A 234 -10.08 -11.39 4.98
C LEU A 234 -10.56 -10.43 3.89
N ASP A 235 -9.95 -9.25 3.80
CA ASP A 235 -10.19 -8.29 2.72
C ASP A 235 -9.32 -8.68 1.51
N VAL A 236 -9.92 -8.77 0.33
CA VAL A 236 -9.20 -9.10 -0.91
C VAL A 236 -9.18 -7.86 -1.80
N ASP A 237 -7.99 -7.40 -2.13
CA ASP A 237 -7.80 -6.23 -2.98
C ASP A 237 -8.03 -6.60 -4.46
N GLU A 238 -9.25 -6.38 -4.94
CA GLU A 238 -9.66 -6.69 -6.31
C GLU A 238 -8.78 -5.99 -7.35
N ASP A 239 -8.30 -4.77 -7.07
CA ASP A 239 -7.46 -3.98 -7.97
C ASP A 239 -5.98 -4.46 -7.98
N SER A 240 -5.63 -5.41 -7.11
CA SER A 240 -4.30 -6.00 -7.03
C SER A 240 -4.15 -7.32 -7.79
N VAL A 241 -5.23 -7.82 -8.39
CA VAL A 241 -5.22 -9.09 -9.11
C VAL A 241 -4.23 -9.02 -10.28
N LEU A 242 -3.18 -9.83 -10.19
CA LEU A 242 -2.13 -9.96 -11.19
C LEU A 242 -2.30 -11.29 -11.93
N VAL A 243 -2.55 -11.21 -13.24
CA VAL A 243 -2.66 -12.35 -14.14
C VAL A 243 -1.82 -12.07 -15.39
N ALA A 244 -1.22 -13.12 -15.96
CA ALA A 244 -0.51 -13.02 -17.23
C ALA A 244 -1.49 -12.73 -18.39
N GLU A 245 -0.99 -12.13 -19.46
CA GLU A 245 -1.78 -11.93 -20.68
C GLU A 245 -1.91 -13.22 -21.49
N VAL A 246 -2.96 -13.27 -22.31
CA VAL A 246 -3.23 -14.38 -23.24
C VAL A 246 -2.61 -14.06 -24.60
N VAL A 247 -1.81 -14.97 -25.12
CA VAL A 247 -1.12 -14.85 -26.40
C VAL A 247 -1.37 -16.14 -27.19
N GLU A 248 -1.84 -16.01 -28.42
CA GLU A 248 -2.23 -17.15 -29.27
C GLU A 248 -3.18 -18.15 -28.58
N GLY A 249 -4.10 -17.63 -27.77
CA GLY A 249 -5.10 -18.43 -27.06
C GLY A 249 -4.57 -19.18 -25.83
N LYS A 250 -3.34 -18.88 -25.36
CA LYS A 250 -2.74 -19.45 -24.14
C LYS A 250 -2.33 -18.36 -23.17
N LEU A 251 -2.45 -18.60 -21.87
CA LEU A 251 -1.82 -17.74 -20.87
C LEU A 251 -0.29 -17.79 -21.05
N ALA A 252 0.36 -16.62 -21.05
CA ALA A 252 1.82 -16.53 -21.11
C ALA A 252 2.51 -17.15 -19.87
N SER A 253 1.77 -17.27 -18.76
CA SER A 253 2.17 -18.00 -17.56
C SER A 253 0.92 -18.39 -16.76
N SER A 254 0.94 -19.54 -16.10
CA SER A 254 -0.16 -20.00 -15.24
C SER A 254 -0.17 -19.33 -13.86
N LEU A 255 0.85 -18.54 -13.52
CA LEU A 255 0.97 -17.92 -12.20
C LEU A 255 0.13 -16.64 -12.10
N ALA A 256 -0.54 -16.48 -10.97
CA ALA A 256 -1.30 -15.29 -10.63
C ALA A 256 -1.17 -14.95 -9.14
N SER A 257 -1.52 -13.73 -8.78
CA SER A 257 -1.60 -13.35 -7.37
C SER A 257 -2.66 -12.29 -7.09
N VAL A 258 -3.09 -12.22 -5.84
CA VAL A 258 -3.94 -11.16 -5.31
C VAL A 258 -3.48 -10.78 -3.92
N ILE A 259 -3.54 -9.50 -3.55
CA ILE A 259 -3.23 -9.04 -2.20
C ILE A 259 -4.42 -9.35 -1.30
N VAL A 260 -4.14 -10.02 -0.18
CA VAL A 260 -5.12 -10.33 0.86
C VAL A 260 -4.67 -9.67 2.16
N ARG A 261 -5.62 -9.07 2.87
CA ARG A 261 -5.40 -8.35 4.12
C ARG A 261 -6.18 -9.02 5.24
N ASN A 262 -5.47 -9.39 6.30
CA ASN A 262 -6.11 -9.87 7.52
C ASN A 262 -6.51 -8.67 8.37
N VAL A 263 -7.79 -8.30 8.34
CA VAL A 263 -8.31 -7.16 9.13
C VAL A 263 -8.62 -7.52 10.59
N ARG A 264 -8.41 -8.78 10.99
CA ARG A 264 -8.66 -9.28 12.34
C ARG A 264 -7.44 -9.14 13.25
N ASP A 265 -7.71 -9.25 14.55
CA ASP A 265 -6.69 -9.29 15.62
C ASP A 265 -6.22 -10.72 15.93
N GLU A 266 -6.48 -11.69 15.05
CA GLU A 266 -6.07 -13.10 15.18
C GLU A 266 -5.41 -13.63 13.90
N TRP A 267 -4.71 -14.75 14.01
CA TRP A 267 -4.09 -15.41 12.86
C TRP A 267 -5.15 -16.05 11.95
N ALA A 268 -4.91 -15.97 10.63
CA ALA A 268 -5.75 -16.60 9.62
C ALA A 268 -4.91 -17.47 8.68
N ASP A 269 -5.43 -18.64 8.33
CA ASP A 269 -4.81 -19.56 7.37
C ASP A 269 -5.68 -19.66 6.13
N ILE A 270 -5.18 -19.19 4.99
CA ILE A 270 -5.81 -19.42 3.70
C ILE A 270 -5.49 -20.84 3.27
N THR A 271 -6.52 -21.66 3.11
CA THR A 271 -6.39 -23.10 2.87
C THR A 271 -6.70 -23.47 1.43
N ASP A 272 -7.58 -22.74 0.76
CA ASP A 272 -8.02 -23.10 -0.60
C ASP A 272 -8.44 -21.89 -1.46
N ILE A 273 -8.59 -22.14 -2.76
CA ILE A 273 -9.08 -21.18 -3.76
C ILE A 273 -10.02 -21.87 -4.75
N ASP A 274 -11.21 -21.31 -4.93
CA ASP A 274 -12.25 -21.87 -5.79
C ASP A 274 -12.68 -20.88 -6.87
N SER A 275 -12.97 -21.37 -8.07
CA SER A 275 -13.65 -20.56 -9.09
C SER A 275 -15.12 -20.36 -8.74
N VAL A 276 -15.61 -19.13 -8.94
CA VAL A 276 -17.01 -18.74 -8.79
C VAL A 276 -17.58 -18.45 -10.19
N SER A 277 -18.32 -19.39 -10.78
CA SER A 277 -19.00 -19.18 -12.07
C SER A 277 -20.16 -20.14 -12.22
N ASP A 278 -21.29 -19.75 -12.78
CA ASP A 278 -22.44 -20.64 -13.00
C ASP A 278 -22.28 -21.56 -14.22
N THR A 279 -21.31 -21.30 -15.12
CA THR A 279 -21.12 -22.04 -16.36
C THR A 279 -19.87 -22.92 -16.33
N GLN A 280 -20.04 -24.25 -16.41
CA GLN A 280 -18.92 -25.21 -16.30
C GLN A 280 -17.85 -25.05 -17.37
N SER A 281 -18.20 -24.63 -18.59
CA SER A 281 -17.30 -24.61 -19.75
C SER A 281 -16.21 -23.53 -19.72
N ALA A 282 -16.32 -22.55 -18.82
CA ALA A 282 -15.38 -21.43 -18.69
C ALA A 282 -14.72 -21.36 -17.30
N ARG A 283 -14.88 -22.39 -16.48
CA ARG A 283 -14.30 -22.43 -15.13
C ARG A 283 -12.81 -22.76 -15.18
N PRO A 284 -11.91 -21.86 -14.74
CA PRO A 284 -10.53 -22.24 -14.53
C PRO A 284 -10.41 -23.23 -13.37
N ILE A 285 -9.43 -24.12 -13.47
CA ILE A 285 -8.89 -24.81 -12.30
C ILE A 285 -7.93 -23.88 -11.60
N LEU A 286 -8.18 -23.66 -10.31
CA LEU A 286 -7.37 -22.81 -9.45
C LEU A 286 -6.70 -23.67 -8.40
N SER A 287 -5.47 -23.32 -8.02
CA SER A 287 -4.77 -23.94 -6.90
C SER A 287 -3.80 -22.96 -6.28
N LEU A 288 -3.70 -22.94 -4.96
CA LEU A 288 -2.70 -22.12 -4.29
C LEU A 288 -1.29 -22.65 -4.62
N VAL A 289 -0.33 -21.74 -4.83
CA VAL A 289 1.08 -22.12 -5.04
C VAL A 289 1.66 -22.71 -3.74
N TYR A 290 1.26 -22.14 -2.60
CA TYR A 290 1.58 -22.61 -1.27
C TYR A 290 0.28 -22.75 -0.49
N SER A 291 0.12 -23.83 0.28
CA SER A 291 -1.02 -24.00 1.18
C SER A 291 -0.60 -24.80 2.41
N PRO A 292 -1.02 -24.40 3.63
CA PRO A 292 -1.76 -23.17 3.93
C PRO A 292 -0.88 -21.91 3.82
N ILE A 293 -1.50 -20.75 3.64
CA ILE A 293 -0.85 -19.43 3.73
C ILE A 293 -1.32 -18.73 4.99
N THR A 294 -0.42 -18.64 5.96
CA THR A 294 -0.68 -17.96 7.23
C THR A 294 -0.50 -16.45 7.10
N LEU A 295 -1.48 -15.70 7.61
CA LEU A 295 -1.51 -14.25 7.72
C LEU A 295 -1.56 -13.84 9.20
N ALA A 296 -0.57 -13.08 9.63
CA ALA A 296 -0.58 -12.46 10.96
C ALA A 296 -1.71 -11.43 11.08
N PRO A 297 -2.17 -11.12 12.30
CA PRO A 297 -3.10 -10.02 12.53
C PRO A 297 -2.63 -8.74 11.83
N ARG A 298 -3.53 -8.07 11.10
CA ARG A 298 -3.26 -6.80 10.39
C ARG A 298 -2.22 -6.88 9.26
N GLN A 299 -1.84 -8.09 8.84
CA GLN A 299 -0.90 -8.28 7.75
C GLN A 299 -1.59 -8.19 6.38
N SER A 300 -0.95 -7.50 5.43
CA SER A 300 -1.25 -7.59 4.00
C SER A 300 -0.19 -8.45 3.31
N ARG A 301 -0.61 -9.39 2.45
CA ARG A 301 0.32 -10.27 1.72
C ARG A 301 -0.23 -10.66 0.35
N PRO A 302 0.61 -10.69 -0.70
CA PRO A 302 0.22 -11.31 -1.97
C PRO A 302 0.07 -12.83 -1.81
N VAL A 303 -1.08 -13.35 -2.21
CA VAL A 303 -1.42 -14.77 -2.26
C VAL A 303 -1.22 -15.24 -3.69
N ALA A 304 -0.28 -16.17 -3.87
CA ALA A 304 0.05 -16.73 -5.18
C ALA A 304 -0.80 -17.98 -5.46
N PHE A 305 -1.35 -18.06 -6.68
CA PHE A 305 -2.12 -19.21 -7.15
C PHE A 305 -1.81 -19.50 -8.62
N LYS A 306 -2.17 -20.70 -9.07
CA LYS A 306 -2.08 -21.16 -10.45
C LYS A 306 -3.46 -21.18 -11.10
N ILE A 307 -3.48 -20.89 -12.40
CA ILE A 307 -4.67 -20.90 -13.25
C ILE A 307 -4.42 -21.89 -14.39
N ASP A 308 -5.37 -22.79 -14.61
CA ASP A 308 -5.43 -23.64 -15.80
C ASP A 308 -6.82 -23.56 -16.44
N PHE A 309 -6.86 -23.43 -17.77
CA PHE A 309 -8.08 -23.38 -18.56
C PHE A 309 -8.13 -24.58 -19.51
N HIS A 310 -9.16 -25.42 -19.38
CA HIS A 310 -9.34 -26.59 -20.26
C HIS A 310 -9.87 -26.27 -21.66
N GLY A 311 -10.17 -25.01 -21.97
CA GLY A 311 -10.81 -24.60 -23.21
C GLY A 311 -10.51 -23.15 -23.58
N GLN A 312 -11.47 -22.50 -24.23
CA GLN A 312 -11.33 -21.09 -24.58
C GLN A 312 -11.18 -20.24 -23.31
N ILE A 313 -10.13 -19.42 -23.27
CA ILE A 313 -9.86 -18.54 -22.14
C ILE A 313 -10.88 -17.39 -22.19
N PRO A 314 -11.70 -17.20 -21.14
CA PRO A 314 -12.66 -16.11 -21.07
C PRO A 314 -11.96 -14.76 -20.86
N SER A 315 -12.67 -13.66 -21.14
CA SER A 315 -12.18 -12.31 -20.87
C SER A 315 -12.08 -11.98 -19.37
N ASN A 316 -12.78 -12.74 -18.53
CA ASN A 316 -12.73 -12.62 -17.08
C ASN A 316 -13.05 -13.97 -16.42
N PHE A 317 -12.65 -14.12 -15.17
CA PHE A 317 -13.05 -15.23 -14.32
C PHE A 317 -13.13 -14.74 -12.88
N SER A 318 -13.99 -15.36 -12.09
CA SER A 318 -14.15 -15.01 -10.67
C SER A 318 -13.68 -16.13 -9.78
N PHE A 319 -13.17 -15.78 -8.60
CA PHE A 319 -12.68 -16.73 -7.62
C PHE A 319 -12.94 -16.24 -6.19
N GLN A 320 -12.87 -17.15 -5.23
CA GLN A 320 -12.97 -16.85 -3.80
C GLN A 320 -11.90 -17.66 -3.06
N LEU A 321 -11.46 -17.14 -1.92
CA LEU A 321 -10.51 -17.83 -1.06
C LEU A 321 -11.26 -18.47 0.11
N THR A 322 -10.87 -19.68 0.46
CA THR A 322 -11.33 -20.37 1.67
C THR A 322 -10.24 -20.24 2.74
N TYR A 323 -10.62 -19.85 3.94
CA TYR A 323 -9.69 -19.63 5.05
C TYR A 323 -10.25 -20.10 6.39
N LYS A 324 -9.37 -20.27 7.37
CA LYS A 324 -9.70 -20.55 8.77
C LYS A 324 -9.09 -19.49 9.66
N VAL A 325 -9.74 -19.21 10.79
CA VAL A 325 -9.23 -18.32 11.83
C VAL A 325 -8.93 -19.12 13.08
N GLN A 326 -7.95 -18.70 13.86
CA GLN A 326 -7.48 -19.47 15.01
C GLN A 326 -8.59 -19.75 16.05
N SER A 327 -9.55 -18.84 16.21
CA SER A 327 -10.67 -18.97 17.15
C SER A 327 -11.83 -19.86 16.66
N ALA A 328 -11.87 -20.24 15.38
CA ALA A 328 -12.99 -20.99 14.81
C ALA A 328 -12.53 -22.10 13.85
N ASP A 329 -12.98 -23.32 14.10
CA ASP A 329 -12.69 -24.48 13.25
C ASP A 329 -13.45 -24.48 11.92
N GLN A 330 -14.54 -23.71 11.83
CA GLN A 330 -15.36 -23.60 10.64
C GLN A 330 -14.60 -22.84 9.53
N PRO A 331 -14.55 -23.35 8.28
CA PRO A 331 -13.99 -22.60 7.15
C PRO A 331 -14.90 -21.42 6.76
N TRP A 332 -14.26 -20.30 6.46
CA TRP A 332 -14.85 -19.06 5.97
C TRP A 332 -14.47 -18.85 4.51
N LYS A 333 -15.22 -18.01 3.80
CA LYS A 333 -14.96 -17.64 2.41
C LYS A 333 -14.89 -16.14 2.26
N THR A 334 -13.98 -15.67 1.41
CA THR A 334 -13.94 -14.25 1.03
C THR A 334 -15.07 -13.91 0.06
N ASN A 335 -15.31 -12.63 -0.15
CA ASN A 335 -16.08 -12.18 -1.29
C ASN A 335 -15.47 -12.70 -2.61
N PRO A 336 -16.32 -13.04 -3.60
CA PRO A 336 -15.85 -13.35 -4.94
C PRO A 336 -15.15 -12.15 -5.56
N VAL A 337 -13.97 -12.38 -6.12
CA VAL A 337 -13.16 -11.40 -6.84
C VAL A 337 -13.14 -11.74 -8.31
N THR A 338 -13.37 -10.74 -9.16
CA THR A 338 -13.35 -10.91 -10.63
C THR A 338 -12.02 -10.45 -11.20
N ALA A 339 -11.29 -11.37 -11.82
CA ALA A 339 -10.07 -11.11 -12.55
C ALA A 339 -10.36 -10.84 -14.03
N SER A 340 -9.75 -9.79 -14.60
CA SER A 340 -9.78 -9.54 -16.04
C SER A 340 -8.58 -10.19 -16.74
N VAL A 341 -8.82 -10.78 -17.90
CA VAL A 341 -7.80 -11.42 -18.74
C VAL A 341 -7.70 -10.66 -20.06
N THR A 342 -6.49 -10.20 -20.38
CA THR A 342 -6.24 -9.42 -21.59
C THR A 342 -5.56 -10.28 -22.65
N THR A 343 -6.11 -10.27 -23.86
CA THR A 343 -5.53 -10.96 -25.03
C THR A 343 -4.64 -10.00 -25.81
N ARG A 344 -3.43 -10.46 -26.15
CA ARG A 344 -2.43 -9.75 -26.97
C ARG A 344 -2.03 -10.57 -28.19
N ARG A 345 -1.57 -9.89 -29.23
CA ARG A 345 -0.92 -10.55 -30.38
C ARG A 345 0.56 -10.77 -30.05
N MET A 346 1.19 -11.73 -30.74
CA MET A 346 2.63 -12.00 -30.62
C MET A 346 3.52 -10.77 -30.92
N THR A 347 3.01 -9.84 -31.72
CA THR A 347 3.70 -8.60 -32.09
C THR A 347 3.54 -7.48 -31.07
N ASP A 348 2.65 -7.63 -30.11
CA ASP A 348 2.41 -6.64 -29.06
C ASP A 348 3.35 -6.93 -27.88
N ALA A 349 3.64 -5.91 -27.06
CA ALA A 349 4.29 -6.11 -25.77
C ALA A 349 3.36 -6.92 -24.85
N GLN A 350 3.93 -7.91 -24.16
CA GLN A 350 3.18 -8.93 -23.43
C GLN A 350 3.60 -8.98 -21.97
N LYS A 351 2.63 -8.96 -21.07
CA LYS A 351 2.83 -9.21 -19.65
C LYS A 351 2.82 -10.71 -19.38
N TYR A 352 3.93 -11.21 -18.84
CA TYR A 352 3.99 -12.55 -18.27
C TYR A 352 4.33 -12.48 -16.79
N THR A 353 3.88 -13.47 -16.03
CA THR A 353 4.12 -13.58 -14.60
C THR A 353 5.15 -14.66 -14.30
N PHE A 354 5.92 -14.47 -13.24
CA PHE A 354 6.92 -15.44 -12.78
C PHE A 354 6.96 -15.46 -11.24
N LEU A 355 7.46 -16.56 -10.69
CA LEU A 355 7.59 -16.73 -9.25
C LEU A 355 8.99 -16.25 -8.82
N HIS A 356 9.04 -15.22 -7.97
CA HIS A 356 10.27 -14.80 -7.33
C HIS A 356 10.72 -15.84 -6.29
N PRO A 357 12.03 -16.06 -6.05
CA PRO A 357 12.52 -16.99 -5.03
C PRO A 357 11.94 -16.76 -3.63
N GLY A 358 11.52 -15.53 -3.33
CA GLY A 358 10.80 -15.17 -2.09
C GLY A 358 9.33 -15.60 -2.03
N GLY A 359 8.82 -16.36 -3.01
CA GLY A 359 7.46 -16.88 -3.04
C GLY A 359 6.38 -15.87 -3.46
N ILE A 360 6.79 -14.75 -4.09
CA ILE A 360 5.88 -13.71 -4.58
C ILE A 360 5.76 -13.85 -6.10
N VAL A 361 4.55 -13.71 -6.64
CA VAL A 361 4.37 -13.61 -8.10
C VAL A 361 4.64 -12.18 -8.52
N SER A 362 5.57 -12.03 -9.45
CA SER A 362 5.91 -10.75 -10.08
C SER A 362 5.64 -10.85 -11.57
N TYR A 363 5.77 -9.74 -12.29
CA TYR A 363 5.58 -9.72 -13.73
C TYR A 363 6.70 -8.95 -14.43
N ALA A 364 6.90 -9.28 -15.69
CA ALA A 364 7.74 -8.52 -16.60
C ALA A 364 7.01 -8.32 -17.92
N ILE A 365 7.45 -7.32 -18.68
CA ILE A 365 6.94 -7.04 -20.03
C ILE A 365 7.93 -7.59 -21.05
N LEU A 366 7.52 -8.63 -21.77
CA LEU A 366 8.23 -9.14 -22.92
C LEU A 366 7.90 -8.27 -24.13
N ARG A 367 8.92 -7.65 -24.73
CA ARG A 367 8.76 -6.88 -25.97
C ARG A 367 9.28 -7.71 -27.15
N PRO A 368 8.45 -7.95 -28.18
CA PRO A 368 8.92 -8.66 -29.36
C PRO A 368 9.91 -7.79 -30.16
N PRO A 369 10.81 -8.40 -30.93
CA PRO A 369 11.71 -7.66 -31.82
C PRO A 369 10.90 -6.87 -32.86
N LEU A 370 11.41 -5.68 -33.24
CA LEU A 370 10.77 -4.80 -34.23
C LEU A 370 10.63 -5.46 -35.62
N ASN A 371 11.54 -6.40 -35.94
CA ASN A 371 11.55 -7.10 -37.23
C ASN A 371 11.10 -8.55 -37.05
N ALA A 372 10.03 -8.94 -37.74
CA ALA A 372 9.54 -10.32 -37.83
C ALA A 372 10.48 -11.27 -38.61
N SER A 373 11.65 -10.80 -39.03
CA SER A 373 12.64 -11.55 -39.81
C SER A 373 13.23 -12.76 -39.07
N CYS A 374 12.99 -12.90 -37.76
CA CYS A 374 13.33 -14.12 -37.02
C CYS A 374 12.49 -15.35 -37.43
N ASN A 375 11.44 -15.18 -38.24
CA ASN A 375 10.62 -16.27 -38.77
C ASN A 375 11.10 -16.82 -40.12
N SER A 376 12.27 -16.41 -40.65
CA SER A 376 12.74 -16.92 -41.94
C SER A 376 13.22 -18.37 -41.82
N THR A 377 12.31 -19.33 -42.00
CA THR A 377 12.58 -20.76 -42.26
C THR A 377 13.18 -21.01 -43.65
N ALA A 378 13.78 -19.99 -44.27
CA ALA A 378 14.37 -20.06 -45.60
C ALA A 378 15.90 -20.10 -45.49
N GLY A 379 16.43 -21.24 -45.04
CA GLY A 379 17.86 -21.52 -45.01
C GLY A 379 18.09 -22.93 -44.50
N GLY A 380 18.21 -23.89 -45.42
CA GLY A 380 18.68 -25.23 -45.09
C GLY A 380 20.10 -25.16 -44.50
N ASP A 381 20.38 -26.12 -43.61
CA ASP A 381 21.64 -26.34 -42.90
C ASP A 381 22.11 -25.23 -41.93
N GLY A 382 21.81 -25.45 -40.65
CA GLY A 382 22.91 -25.60 -39.68
C GLY A 382 23.09 -24.57 -38.58
N ASP A 383 22.59 -23.34 -38.69
CA ASP A 383 22.78 -22.32 -37.64
C ASP A 383 21.51 -21.50 -37.40
N HIS A 384 20.68 -21.95 -36.46
CA HIS A 384 19.59 -21.13 -35.93
C HIS A 384 20.17 -20.13 -34.93
N THR A 385 20.34 -18.88 -35.34
CA THR A 385 20.63 -17.80 -34.39
C THR A 385 19.37 -17.54 -33.55
N LEU A 386 19.38 -18.02 -32.30
CA LEU A 386 18.34 -17.69 -31.34
C LEU A 386 18.34 -16.17 -31.06
N PRO A 387 17.16 -15.57 -30.81
CA PRO A 387 17.10 -14.16 -30.44
C PRO A 387 17.84 -13.94 -29.12
N ILE A 388 18.59 -12.84 -29.05
CA ILE A 388 19.20 -12.39 -27.79
C ILE A 388 18.08 -11.81 -26.93
N LEU A 389 17.89 -12.39 -25.74
CA LEU A 389 17.02 -11.84 -24.71
C LEU A 389 17.82 -10.86 -23.86
N VAL A 390 17.37 -9.61 -23.80
CA VAL A 390 17.95 -8.59 -22.92
C VAL A 390 16.98 -8.39 -21.76
N ASP A 391 17.42 -8.73 -20.56
CA ASP A 391 16.67 -8.49 -19.33
C ASP A 391 17.10 -7.15 -18.71
N LEU A 392 16.13 -6.30 -18.43
CA LEU A 392 16.33 -4.95 -17.90
C LEU A 392 15.54 -4.81 -16.61
N HIS A 393 16.20 -4.33 -15.56
CA HIS A 393 15.52 -4.02 -14.30
C HIS A 393 15.09 -2.55 -14.28
N GLY A 394 13.92 -2.29 -13.70
CA GLY A 394 13.41 -0.93 -13.52
C GLY A 394 14.11 -0.17 -12.41
N ALA A 395 14.16 1.16 -12.53
CA ALA A 395 14.72 2.07 -11.52
C ALA A 395 13.62 2.76 -10.69
N GLY A 396 12.61 1.99 -10.25
CA GLY A 396 11.51 2.50 -9.39
C GLY A 396 10.22 2.88 -10.12
N LEU A 397 9.94 2.28 -11.29
CA LEU A 397 8.66 2.38 -12.00
C LEU A 397 8.10 0.98 -12.24
N GLU A 398 6.78 0.88 -12.36
CA GLU A 398 6.11 -0.35 -12.81
C GLU A 398 6.66 -0.80 -14.17
N ALA A 399 6.82 -2.12 -14.35
CA ALA A 399 7.35 -2.67 -15.61
C ALA A 399 6.42 -2.39 -16.81
N ALA A 400 5.12 -2.21 -16.55
CA ALA A 400 4.13 -1.82 -17.55
C ALA A 400 4.02 -0.28 -17.77
N SER A 401 4.86 0.53 -17.12
CA SER A 401 4.79 2.00 -17.27
C SER A 401 5.05 2.44 -18.71
N GLU A 402 4.20 3.35 -19.21
CA GLU A 402 4.38 3.97 -20.53
C GLU A 402 5.67 4.79 -20.65
N GLN A 403 6.30 5.16 -19.53
CA GLN A 403 7.59 5.86 -19.53
C GLN A 403 8.74 4.99 -20.03
N TRP A 404 8.56 3.66 -20.08
CA TRP A 404 9.48 2.75 -20.77
C TRP A 404 9.22 2.69 -22.29
N GLY A 405 8.22 3.42 -22.79
CA GLY A 405 7.71 3.41 -24.17
C GLY A 405 8.63 4.08 -25.17
#